data_AF-A0A3C2BY87-F1
#
_entry.id   AF-A0A3C2BY87-F1
#
_cell.length_a   1.000
_cell.length_b   1.000
_cell.length_c   1.000
_cell.angle_alpha   90.00
_cell.angle_beta   90.00
_cell.angle_gamma   90.00
#
_symmetry.space_group_name_H-M   'P 1'
#
loop_
_entity.id
_entity.type
_entity.pdbx_description
1 polymer ?
#
loop_
_entity_poly.entity_id
_entity_poly.type
_entity_poly.pdbx_seq_one_letter_code
_entity_poly.pdbx_strand_id
1 'polypeptide(L)'
;MWFGDLVTMQWWDDLWLKESFADYMGTLGVDRATDWETAWVNFANKRKAWAYVQDQLPTTHPIVADIPDLEAAKQNFDGITYAKGASVLKQLVAYVGFDAFIAGSRQYFRDHAYGNTTLADLLKALSAASGRDLAGWAAAWLQTSGISSLSVESEAHDGVLGTVTIVQNAVDPITGREELRPHRLRVGSYNFDADGALVRTGSIETDVAGAATDVPELAGQPQPALLLVNDADLTYAKVRLDPVSEATVLESLDRITDPMARALCWTALWNSARDAESAASRYVEAVTSFGPSETGVGVLLNILENASTAVERYTPQSRREAVRGAFLAAADAQLGIAAPGSDHQLAWARTLAAASRHDAALLPRLRGLLDGTVVVGGLAVDAELRWNLWH
;
A
#
# COMPACT_ATOMS: atom_id res chain seq x y z
N MET A 1 -3.90 -25.38 -6.18
CA MET A 1 -3.92 -26.71 -5.52
C MET A 1 -5.09 -26.83 -4.53
N TRP A 2 -5.27 -25.92 -3.57
CA TRP A 2 -6.41 -25.99 -2.63
C TRP A 2 -7.64 -25.22 -3.16
N PHE A 3 -7.65 -23.89 -3.01
CA PHE A 3 -8.68 -23.03 -3.62
C PHE A 3 -8.54 -23.05 -5.14
N GLY A 4 -9.62 -23.39 -5.83
CA GLY A 4 -9.70 -23.48 -7.29
C GLY A 4 -9.63 -24.91 -7.85
N ASP A 5 -8.91 -25.82 -7.19
CA ASP A 5 -8.75 -27.22 -7.67
C ASP A 5 -9.39 -28.24 -6.73
N LEU A 6 -8.98 -28.28 -5.45
CA LEU A 6 -9.57 -29.20 -4.46
C LEU A 6 -10.99 -28.76 -4.11
N VAL A 7 -11.21 -27.46 -3.98
CA VAL A 7 -12.53 -26.87 -3.77
C VAL A 7 -12.66 -25.69 -4.72
N THR A 8 -13.69 -25.72 -5.56
CA THR A 8 -13.88 -24.74 -6.65
C THR A 8 -15.18 -23.96 -6.41
N MET A 9 -15.21 -22.68 -6.76
CA MET A 9 -16.45 -21.91 -6.67
C MET A 9 -17.57 -22.53 -7.53
N GLN A 10 -18.83 -22.39 -7.11
CA GLN A 10 -19.99 -22.81 -7.91
C GLN A 10 -20.14 -21.99 -9.19
N TRP A 11 -19.87 -20.69 -9.11
CA TRP A 11 -19.97 -19.77 -10.24
C TRP A 11 -18.96 -18.62 -10.11
N TRP A 12 -18.85 -17.79 -11.15
CA TRP A 12 -17.80 -16.78 -11.31
C TRP A 12 -17.97 -15.54 -10.41
N ASP A 13 -19.13 -15.34 -9.80
CA ASP A 13 -19.37 -14.34 -8.75
C ASP A 13 -18.47 -14.56 -7.53
N ASP A 14 -18.08 -15.81 -7.27
CA ASP A 14 -17.13 -16.21 -6.22
C ASP A 14 -15.69 -16.42 -6.73
N LEU A 15 -15.33 -15.88 -7.91
CA LEU A 15 -13.97 -16.01 -8.49
C LEU A 15 -12.86 -15.56 -7.54
N TRP A 16 -13.14 -14.57 -6.68
CA TRP A 16 -12.22 -14.06 -5.67
C TRP A 16 -11.74 -15.16 -4.70
N LEU A 17 -12.59 -16.16 -4.38
CA LEU A 17 -12.22 -17.30 -3.52
C LEU A 17 -11.02 -18.07 -4.06
N LYS A 18 -10.80 -18.03 -5.38
CA LYS A 18 -9.62 -18.61 -6.01
C LYS A 18 -8.49 -17.59 -6.10
N GLU A 19 -8.74 -16.47 -6.77
CA GLU A 19 -7.67 -15.56 -7.20
C GLU A 19 -7.12 -14.72 -6.03
N SER A 20 -7.98 -14.23 -5.13
CA SER A 20 -7.55 -13.51 -3.93
C SER A 20 -6.79 -14.40 -2.95
N PHE A 21 -7.26 -15.64 -2.76
CA PHE A 21 -6.57 -16.61 -1.92
C PHE A 21 -5.21 -17.00 -2.49
N ALA A 22 -5.09 -17.13 -3.81
CA ALA A 22 -3.81 -17.41 -4.45
C ALA A 22 -2.81 -16.26 -4.23
N ASP A 23 -3.23 -15.00 -4.39
CA ASP A 23 -2.36 -13.83 -4.20
C ASP A 23 -1.95 -13.67 -2.70
N TYR A 24 -2.91 -13.84 -1.78
CA TYR A 24 -2.65 -13.84 -0.34
C TYR A 24 -1.71 -14.99 0.09
N MET A 25 -2.03 -16.24 -0.27
CA MET A 25 -1.24 -17.41 0.11
C MET A 25 0.12 -17.43 -0.56
N GLY A 26 0.23 -16.89 -1.78
CA GLY A 26 1.52 -16.71 -2.45
C GLY A 26 2.42 -15.76 -1.66
N THR A 27 1.88 -14.62 -1.24
CA THR A 27 2.62 -13.64 -0.42
C THR A 27 2.98 -14.22 0.95
N LEU A 28 2.02 -14.87 1.63
CA LEU A 28 2.24 -15.54 2.92
C LEU A 28 3.28 -16.67 2.80
N GLY A 29 3.26 -17.41 1.70
CA GLY A 29 4.20 -18.51 1.44
C GLY A 29 5.63 -18.01 1.32
N VAL A 30 5.87 -16.91 0.59
CA VAL A 30 7.19 -16.27 0.53
C VAL A 30 7.62 -15.80 1.93
N ASP A 31 6.75 -15.06 2.62
CA ASP A 31 7.00 -14.51 3.97
C ASP A 31 7.33 -15.59 5.03
N ARG A 32 6.68 -16.74 4.98
CA ARG A 32 6.78 -17.78 6.02
C ARG A 32 7.67 -18.97 5.68
N ALA A 33 7.92 -19.22 4.40
CA ALA A 33 8.63 -20.42 3.94
C ALA A 33 9.97 -20.12 3.23
N THR A 34 10.37 -18.84 3.16
CA THR A 34 11.64 -18.43 2.55
C THR A 34 12.35 -17.39 3.42
N ASP A 35 13.59 -17.08 3.09
CA ASP A 35 14.38 -16.04 3.78
C ASP A 35 14.07 -14.61 3.27
N TRP A 36 13.05 -14.44 2.41
CA TRP A 36 12.68 -13.14 1.85
C TRP A 36 11.65 -12.42 2.73
N GLU A 37 12.12 -11.45 3.52
CA GLU A 37 11.32 -10.79 4.57
C GLU A 37 10.46 -9.60 4.09
N THR A 38 10.56 -9.21 2.81
CA THR A 38 9.89 -8.00 2.28
C THR A 38 8.67 -8.28 1.42
N ALA A 39 8.16 -9.52 1.40
CA ALA A 39 7.02 -9.91 0.57
C ALA A 39 5.78 -9.04 0.84
N TRP A 40 5.42 -8.85 2.12
CA TRP A 40 4.29 -7.99 2.48
C TRP A 40 4.55 -6.50 2.21
N VAL A 41 5.80 -6.04 2.32
CA VAL A 41 6.16 -4.65 1.97
C VAL A 41 5.94 -4.41 0.48
N ASN A 42 6.38 -5.34 -0.37
CA ASN A 42 6.14 -5.27 -1.81
C ASN A 42 4.65 -5.38 -2.16
N PHE A 43 3.91 -6.24 -1.45
CA PHE A 43 2.46 -6.35 -1.59
C PHE A 43 1.76 -5.01 -1.31
N ALA A 44 2.08 -4.36 -0.19
CA ALA A 44 1.50 -3.08 0.21
C ALA A 44 1.78 -1.97 -0.82
N ASN A 45 3.02 -1.86 -1.33
CA ASN A 45 3.39 -0.79 -2.26
C ASN A 45 2.95 -1.02 -3.71
N LYS A 46 2.80 -2.27 -4.15
CA LYS A 46 2.50 -2.58 -5.56
C LYS A 46 1.11 -3.17 -5.76
N ARG A 47 0.81 -4.29 -5.10
CA ARG A 47 -0.46 -5.00 -5.27
C ARG A 47 -1.60 -4.15 -4.72
N LYS A 48 -1.50 -3.75 -3.45
CA LYS A 48 -2.51 -2.93 -2.79
C LYS A 48 -2.66 -1.53 -3.44
N ALA A 49 -1.56 -0.92 -3.87
CA ALA A 49 -1.60 0.34 -4.61
C ALA A 49 -2.35 0.22 -5.95
N TRP A 50 -2.17 -0.87 -6.69
CA TRP A 50 -2.93 -1.15 -7.90
C TRP A 50 -4.43 -1.31 -7.60
N ALA A 51 -4.77 -2.03 -6.54
CA ALA A 51 -6.15 -2.13 -6.07
C ALA A 51 -6.76 -0.77 -5.74
N TYR A 52 -6.03 0.11 -5.04
CA TYR A 52 -6.53 1.47 -4.77
C TYR A 52 -6.85 2.23 -6.05
N VAL A 53 -6.02 2.12 -7.09
CA VAL A 53 -6.29 2.78 -8.36
C VAL A 53 -7.56 2.22 -9.01
N GLN A 54 -7.69 0.89 -9.09
CA GLN A 54 -8.84 0.23 -9.70
C GLN A 54 -10.16 0.53 -8.97
N ASP A 55 -10.14 0.48 -7.64
CA ASP A 55 -11.32 0.68 -6.79
C ASP A 55 -11.81 2.14 -6.75
N GLN A 56 -11.05 3.07 -7.34
CA GLN A 56 -11.42 4.47 -7.54
C GLN A 56 -11.88 4.77 -8.98
N LEU A 57 -11.82 3.81 -9.90
CA LEU A 57 -12.32 4.01 -11.26
C LEU A 57 -13.85 3.95 -11.27
N PRO A 58 -14.50 4.61 -12.25
CA PRO A 58 -15.95 4.47 -12.47
C PRO A 58 -16.41 3.04 -12.79
N THR A 59 -15.46 2.14 -13.09
CA THR A 59 -15.68 0.71 -13.33
C THR A 59 -15.51 -0.15 -12.09
N THR A 60 -15.36 0.45 -10.90
CA THR A 60 -15.23 -0.32 -9.65
C THR A 60 -16.47 -1.17 -9.38
N HIS A 61 -16.27 -2.24 -8.62
CA HIS A 61 -17.30 -3.17 -8.20
C HIS A 61 -16.97 -3.78 -6.83
N PRO A 62 -17.95 -4.39 -6.14
CA PRO A 62 -17.67 -5.20 -4.95
C PRO A 62 -16.83 -6.43 -5.29
N ILE A 63 -16.12 -7.00 -4.31
CA ILE A 63 -15.33 -8.23 -4.53
C ILE A 63 -16.24 -9.37 -4.99
N VAL A 64 -17.41 -9.52 -4.36
CA VAL A 64 -18.48 -10.41 -4.80
C VAL A 64 -19.38 -9.61 -5.72
N ALA A 65 -19.15 -9.76 -7.02
CA ALA A 65 -19.87 -9.04 -8.06
C ALA A 65 -20.98 -9.90 -8.69
N ASP A 66 -21.98 -9.26 -9.26
CA ASP A 66 -22.98 -9.95 -10.09
C ASP A 66 -22.35 -10.33 -11.44
N ILE A 67 -22.31 -11.63 -11.75
CA ILE A 67 -21.68 -12.17 -12.95
C ILE A 67 -22.73 -12.95 -13.77
N PRO A 68 -23.50 -12.27 -14.63
CA PRO A 68 -24.57 -12.92 -15.40
C PRO A 68 -24.04 -13.81 -16.53
N ASP A 69 -22.83 -13.55 -17.04
CA ASP A 69 -22.23 -14.28 -18.16
C ASP A 69 -20.69 -14.32 -18.12
N LEU A 70 -20.10 -15.00 -19.10
CA LEU A 70 -18.65 -15.19 -19.20
C LEU A 70 -17.89 -13.92 -19.60
N GLU A 71 -18.53 -12.96 -20.26
CA GLU A 71 -17.87 -11.69 -20.60
C GLU A 71 -17.78 -10.79 -19.37
N ALA A 72 -18.81 -10.77 -18.53
CA ALA A 72 -18.74 -10.16 -17.20
C ALA A 72 -17.66 -10.83 -16.34
N ALA A 73 -17.56 -12.16 -16.36
CA ALA A 73 -16.50 -12.88 -15.64
C ALA A 73 -15.09 -12.46 -16.09
N LYS A 74 -14.87 -12.29 -17.41
CA LYS A 74 -13.58 -11.83 -17.97
C LYS A 74 -13.19 -10.43 -17.50
N GLN A 75 -14.16 -9.53 -17.32
CA GLN A 75 -13.91 -8.15 -16.90
C GLN A 75 -13.45 -8.05 -15.45
N ASN A 76 -13.80 -9.04 -14.62
CA ASN A 76 -13.42 -9.08 -13.21
C ASN A 76 -12.04 -9.69 -12.95
N PHE A 77 -11.25 -10.02 -13.98
CA PHE A 77 -9.84 -10.37 -13.82
C PHE A 77 -8.97 -9.10 -13.66
N ASP A 78 -9.16 -8.38 -12.57
CA ASP A 78 -8.67 -7.03 -12.37
C ASP A 78 -8.03 -6.80 -10.96
N GLY A 79 -7.75 -5.54 -10.61
CA GLY A 79 -7.14 -5.23 -9.31
C GLY A 79 -8.05 -5.47 -8.12
N ILE A 80 -9.36 -5.53 -8.32
CA ILE A 80 -10.35 -5.76 -7.27
C ILE A 80 -10.34 -7.24 -6.89
N THR A 81 -10.52 -8.14 -7.86
CA THR A 81 -10.58 -9.59 -7.60
C THR A 81 -9.25 -10.14 -7.07
N TYR A 82 -8.12 -9.62 -7.54
CA TYR A 82 -6.81 -10.06 -7.06
C TYR A 82 -6.38 -9.32 -5.80
N ALA A 83 -6.03 -8.04 -5.94
CA ALA A 83 -5.28 -7.32 -4.91
C ALA A 83 -6.17 -6.73 -3.80
N LYS A 84 -7.36 -6.17 -4.11
CA LYS A 84 -8.31 -5.76 -3.07
C LYS A 84 -8.78 -7.00 -2.31
N GLY A 85 -9.20 -8.04 -3.02
CA GLY A 85 -9.61 -9.31 -2.42
C GLY A 85 -8.55 -9.93 -1.51
N ALA A 86 -7.27 -9.95 -1.92
CA ALA A 86 -6.18 -10.43 -1.06
C ALA A 86 -5.92 -9.54 0.16
N SER A 87 -6.08 -8.22 0.01
CA SER A 87 -5.98 -7.28 1.14
C SER A 87 -7.14 -7.45 2.13
N VAL A 88 -8.36 -7.70 1.61
CA VAL A 88 -9.55 -7.99 2.41
C VAL A 88 -9.45 -9.37 3.08
N LEU A 89 -8.81 -10.34 2.43
CA LEU A 89 -8.49 -11.62 3.04
C LEU A 89 -7.46 -11.47 4.17
N LYS A 90 -6.43 -10.64 4.00
CA LYS A 90 -5.50 -10.28 5.08
C LYS A 90 -6.23 -9.63 6.27
N GLN A 91 -7.18 -8.75 5.99
CA GLN A 91 -8.09 -8.16 6.98
C GLN A 91 -8.98 -9.21 7.66
N LEU A 92 -9.51 -10.19 6.91
CA LEU A 92 -10.28 -11.29 7.48
C LEU A 92 -9.44 -12.13 8.44
N VAL A 93 -8.21 -12.48 8.04
CA VAL A 93 -7.26 -13.23 8.87
C VAL A 93 -6.93 -12.47 10.16
N ALA A 94 -6.71 -11.16 10.08
CA ALA A 94 -6.53 -10.32 11.26
C ALA A 94 -7.79 -10.32 12.15
N TYR A 95 -8.98 -10.20 11.54
CA TYR A 95 -10.26 -10.12 12.25
C TYR A 95 -10.60 -11.42 13.00
N VAL A 96 -10.39 -12.58 12.39
CA VAL A 96 -10.73 -13.89 12.98
C VAL A 96 -9.60 -14.50 13.80
N GLY A 97 -8.36 -14.05 13.57
CA GLY A 97 -7.15 -14.63 14.13
C GLY A 97 -6.55 -15.73 13.24
N PHE A 98 -5.23 -15.74 13.10
CA PHE A 98 -4.52 -16.64 12.18
C PHE A 98 -4.80 -18.12 12.46
N ASP A 99 -4.73 -18.55 13.71
CA ASP A 99 -4.95 -19.97 14.07
C ASP A 99 -6.39 -20.42 13.77
N ALA A 100 -7.37 -19.56 14.06
CA ALA A 100 -8.78 -19.82 13.74
C ALA A 100 -9.01 -19.84 12.23
N PHE A 101 -8.37 -18.95 11.47
CA PHE A 101 -8.41 -18.96 10.01
C PHE A 101 -7.87 -20.27 9.43
N ILE A 102 -6.72 -20.75 9.92
CA ILE A 102 -6.15 -22.03 9.48
C ILE A 102 -7.05 -23.20 9.88
N ALA A 103 -7.57 -23.22 11.11
CA ALA A 103 -8.48 -24.26 11.58
C ALA A 103 -9.78 -24.33 10.75
N GLY A 104 -10.41 -23.18 10.51
CA GLY A 104 -11.62 -23.05 9.69
C GLY A 104 -11.37 -23.45 8.25
N SER A 105 -10.26 -23.02 7.65
CA SER A 105 -9.86 -23.40 6.28
C SER A 105 -9.64 -24.92 6.17
N ARG A 106 -8.99 -25.55 7.16
CA ARG A 106 -8.80 -27.01 7.18
C ARG A 106 -10.12 -27.76 7.26
N GLN A 107 -11.07 -27.27 8.06
CA GLN A 107 -12.39 -27.88 8.18
C GLN A 107 -13.17 -27.73 6.87
N TYR A 108 -13.22 -26.53 6.31
CA TYR A 108 -13.82 -26.24 5.00
C TYR A 108 -13.30 -27.18 3.90
N PHE A 109 -11.98 -27.33 3.77
CA PHE A 109 -11.41 -28.23 2.76
C PHE A 109 -11.77 -29.69 2.95
N ARG A 110 -11.92 -30.16 4.20
CA ARG A 110 -12.33 -31.56 4.46
C ARG A 110 -13.79 -31.78 4.08
N ASP A 111 -14.65 -30.82 4.41
CA ASP A 111 -16.10 -30.94 4.21
C ASP A 111 -16.48 -30.82 2.73
N HIS A 112 -15.68 -30.10 1.94
CA HIS A 112 -16.02 -29.76 0.56
C HIS A 112 -15.05 -30.32 -0.50
N ALA A 113 -14.11 -31.20 -0.11
CA ALA A 113 -13.11 -31.75 -1.02
C ALA A 113 -13.73 -32.34 -2.29
N TYR A 114 -13.15 -31.98 -3.45
CA TYR A 114 -13.57 -32.38 -4.80
C TYR A 114 -14.99 -31.92 -5.17
N GLY A 115 -15.47 -30.84 -4.56
CA GLY A 115 -16.80 -30.28 -4.78
C GLY A 115 -16.78 -28.79 -5.06
N ASN A 116 -18.00 -28.25 -5.20
CA ASN A 116 -18.23 -26.83 -5.42
C ASN A 116 -18.83 -26.17 -4.19
N THR A 117 -18.42 -24.94 -3.91
CA THR A 117 -18.85 -24.17 -2.75
C THR A 117 -19.26 -22.74 -3.11
N THR A 118 -19.94 -22.11 -2.17
CA THR A 118 -20.27 -20.69 -2.15
C THR A 118 -19.49 -19.97 -1.05
N LEU A 119 -19.50 -18.64 -1.08
CA LEU A 119 -19.04 -17.81 0.03
C LEU A 119 -19.60 -18.25 1.40
N ALA A 120 -20.89 -18.60 1.46
CA ALA A 120 -21.55 -18.97 2.71
C ALA A 120 -20.93 -20.22 3.36
N ASP A 121 -20.45 -21.17 2.55
CA ASP A 121 -19.79 -22.38 3.04
C ASP A 121 -18.47 -22.06 3.74
N LEU A 122 -17.66 -21.17 3.14
CA LEU A 122 -16.40 -20.70 3.73
C LEU A 122 -16.67 -19.92 5.03
N LEU A 123 -17.59 -18.95 4.99
CA LEU A 123 -17.89 -18.11 6.16
C LEU A 123 -18.40 -18.95 7.33
N LYS A 124 -19.23 -19.97 7.08
CA LYS A 124 -19.70 -20.90 8.11
C LYS A 124 -18.54 -21.59 8.83
N ALA A 125 -17.55 -22.11 8.10
CA ALA A 125 -16.39 -22.77 8.68
C ALA A 125 -15.50 -21.80 9.49
N LEU A 126 -15.29 -20.59 8.98
CA LEU A 126 -14.50 -19.56 9.65
C LEU A 126 -15.20 -19.00 10.90
N SER A 127 -16.51 -18.78 10.85
CA SER A 127 -17.31 -18.38 12.01
C SER A 127 -17.29 -19.44 13.11
N ALA A 128 -17.42 -20.72 12.74
CA ALA A 128 -17.35 -21.82 13.71
C ALA A 128 -15.98 -21.91 14.39
N ALA A 129 -14.88 -21.69 13.65
CA ALA A 129 -13.53 -21.77 14.18
C ALA A 129 -13.12 -20.54 15.03
N SER A 130 -13.62 -19.35 14.68
CA SER A 130 -13.25 -18.09 15.34
C SER A 130 -14.21 -17.64 16.45
N GLY A 131 -15.44 -18.16 16.45
CA GLY A 131 -16.51 -17.68 17.32
C GLY A 131 -17.08 -16.31 16.93
N ARG A 132 -16.67 -15.72 15.80
CA ARG A 132 -17.19 -14.44 15.29
C ARG A 132 -18.28 -14.68 14.24
N ASP A 133 -19.38 -13.93 14.32
CA ASP A 133 -20.34 -13.84 13.23
C ASP A 133 -19.73 -13.01 12.09
N LEU A 134 -19.59 -13.64 10.91
CA LEU A 134 -18.99 -13.03 9.73
C LEU A 134 -20.00 -12.52 8.72
N ALA A 135 -21.32 -12.69 8.94
CA ALA A 135 -22.33 -12.27 7.97
C ALA A 135 -22.28 -10.75 7.73
N GLY A 136 -22.30 -9.95 8.80
CA GLY A 136 -22.20 -8.49 8.70
C GLY A 136 -20.85 -8.01 8.18
N TRP A 137 -19.76 -8.68 8.60
CA TRP A 137 -18.42 -8.38 8.10
C TRP A 137 -18.30 -8.62 6.60
N ALA A 138 -18.80 -9.76 6.12
CA ALA A 138 -18.74 -10.15 4.71
C ALA A 138 -19.62 -9.23 3.85
N ALA A 139 -20.80 -8.85 4.32
CA ALA A 139 -21.63 -7.87 3.62
C ALA A 139 -20.86 -6.54 3.45
N ALA A 140 -20.27 -6.01 4.53
CA ALA A 140 -19.55 -4.75 4.49
C ALA A 140 -18.27 -4.79 3.63
N TRP A 141 -17.52 -5.89 3.64
CA TRP A 141 -16.23 -5.96 2.93
C TRP A 141 -16.31 -6.51 1.52
N LEU A 142 -17.17 -7.49 1.28
CA LEU A 142 -17.22 -8.23 0.02
C LEU A 142 -18.31 -7.73 -0.92
N GLN A 143 -19.38 -7.14 -0.39
CA GLN A 143 -20.57 -6.75 -1.17
C GLN A 143 -20.72 -5.23 -1.36
N THR A 144 -19.71 -4.45 -0.99
CA THR A 144 -19.66 -2.99 -1.20
C THR A 144 -18.39 -2.57 -1.96
N SER A 145 -18.44 -1.41 -2.64
CA SER A 145 -17.31 -0.88 -3.42
C SER A 145 -16.64 0.30 -2.73
N GLY A 146 -15.44 0.67 -3.20
CA GLY A 146 -14.70 1.81 -2.67
C GLY A 146 -13.82 1.48 -1.47
N ILE A 147 -13.15 2.53 -0.97
CA ILE A 147 -12.05 2.46 -0.01
C ILE A 147 -12.38 3.31 1.21
N SER A 148 -12.13 2.80 2.41
CA SER A 148 -12.19 3.61 3.63
C SER A 148 -10.96 4.53 3.73
N SER A 149 -11.18 5.79 4.11
CA SER A 149 -10.15 6.70 4.62
C SER A 149 -10.19 6.67 6.15
N LEU A 150 -9.03 6.51 6.77
CA LEU A 150 -8.86 6.48 8.22
C LEU A 150 -7.94 7.62 8.66
N SER A 151 -8.37 8.42 9.62
CA SER A 151 -7.59 9.49 10.26
C SER A 151 -7.66 9.38 11.77
N VAL A 152 -6.76 10.06 12.47
CA VAL A 152 -6.81 10.20 13.94
C VAL A 152 -7.20 11.62 14.30
N GLU A 153 -8.16 11.73 15.19
CA GLU A 153 -8.44 12.95 15.94
C GLU A 153 -7.94 12.76 17.37
N SER A 154 -7.05 13.66 17.80
CA SER A 154 -6.55 13.67 19.17
C SER A 154 -6.05 15.07 19.53
N GLU A 155 -6.25 15.46 20.78
CA GLU A 155 -5.64 16.66 21.35
C GLU A 155 -4.61 16.23 22.40
N ALA A 156 -3.40 16.78 22.33
CA ALA A 156 -2.37 16.57 23.33
C ALA A 156 -2.26 17.78 24.25
N HIS A 157 -2.14 17.53 25.56
CA HIS A 157 -1.94 18.55 26.58
C HIS A 157 -0.63 18.24 27.31
N ASP A 158 0.32 19.19 27.31
CA ASP A 158 1.65 19.04 27.91
C ASP A 158 2.40 17.76 27.46
N GLY A 159 2.28 17.42 26.17
CA GLY A 159 2.94 16.25 25.57
C GLY A 159 2.28 14.91 25.91
N VAL A 160 1.06 14.93 26.47
CA VAL A 160 0.26 13.74 26.80
C VAL A 160 -0.99 13.71 25.93
N LEU A 161 -1.29 12.56 25.33
CA LEU A 161 -2.49 12.35 24.53
C LEU A 161 -3.75 12.43 25.40
N GLY A 162 -4.73 13.23 24.98
CA GLY A 162 -6.10 13.18 25.48
C GLY A 162 -6.87 12.00 24.88
N THR A 163 -8.15 12.17 24.61
CA THR A 163 -8.92 11.18 23.86
C THR A 163 -8.34 11.03 22.45
N VAL A 164 -8.14 9.79 22.03
CA VAL A 164 -7.71 9.44 20.67
C VAL A 164 -8.85 8.71 19.99
N THR A 165 -9.33 9.25 18.87
CA THR A 165 -10.45 8.70 18.11
C THR A 165 -9.99 8.43 16.68
N ILE A 166 -10.18 7.21 16.20
CA ILE A 166 -10.01 6.90 14.78
C ILE A 166 -11.31 7.27 14.07
N VAL A 167 -11.22 8.15 13.08
CA VAL A 167 -12.33 8.56 12.24
C VAL A 167 -12.25 7.83 10.90
N GLN A 168 -13.38 7.24 10.52
CA GLN A 168 -13.56 6.55 9.26
C GLN A 168 -14.49 7.34 8.36
N ASN A 169 -14.06 7.55 7.12
CA ASN A 169 -14.92 7.97 6.02
C ASN A 169 -14.88 6.92 4.93
N ALA A 170 -16.04 6.42 4.51
CA ALA A 170 -16.14 5.44 3.42
C ALA A 170 -17.40 5.71 2.61
N VAL A 171 -17.21 6.06 1.33
CA VAL A 171 -18.30 6.32 0.40
C VAL A 171 -18.14 5.42 -0.82
N ASP A 172 -19.20 4.74 -1.21
CA ASP A 172 -19.23 4.00 -2.47
C ASP A 172 -19.19 5.00 -3.63
N PRO A 173 -18.16 4.95 -4.50
CA PRO A 173 -17.97 5.97 -5.53
C PRO A 173 -19.01 5.90 -6.67
N ILE A 174 -19.80 4.82 -6.76
CA ILE A 174 -20.84 4.64 -7.78
C ILE A 174 -22.19 5.11 -7.23
N THR A 175 -22.53 4.71 -6.01
CA THR A 175 -23.85 4.99 -5.42
C THR A 175 -23.89 6.26 -4.58
N GLY A 176 -22.73 6.76 -4.13
CA GLY A 176 -22.61 7.89 -3.21
C GLY A 176 -23.08 7.59 -1.79
N ARG A 177 -23.41 6.33 -1.47
CA ARG A 177 -23.83 5.92 -0.13
C ARG A 177 -22.63 5.77 0.79
N GLU A 178 -22.85 6.02 2.06
CA GLU A 178 -21.88 5.73 3.09
C GLU A 178 -21.81 4.21 3.32
N GLU A 179 -20.63 3.62 3.12
CA GLU A 179 -20.36 2.18 3.24
C GLU A 179 -19.22 1.95 4.25
N LEU A 180 -19.50 2.24 5.52
CA LEU A 180 -18.54 2.03 6.61
C LEU A 180 -18.24 0.54 6.79
N ARG A 181 -16.97 0.22 7.04
CA ARG A 181 -16.50 -1.15 7.20
C ARG A 181 -15.94 -1.39 8.59
N PRO A 182 -16.16 -2.59 9.17
CA PRO A 182 -15.50 -2.97 10.40
C PRO A 182 -14.04 -3.34 10.11
N HIS A 183 -13.09 -2.57 10.64
CA HIS A 183 -11.66 -2.84 10.50
C HIS A 183 -11.11 -3.52 11.78
N ARG A 184 -10.14 -4.40 11.60
CA ARG A 184 -9.22 -4.89 12.63
C ARG A 184 -7.86 -4.40 12.20
N LEU A 185 -7.30 -3.47 12.95
CA LEU A 185 -6.04 -2.83 12.58
C LEU A 185 -5.15 -2.66 13.79
N ARG A 186 -3.92 -2.22 13.52
CA ARG A 186 -2.95 -1.87 14.55
C ARG A 186 -2.64 -0.38 14.47
N VAL A 187 -2.50 0.25 15.63
CA VAL A 187 -1.98 1.61 15.77
C VAL A 187 -0.60 1.50 16.41
N GLY A 188 0.42 1.95 15.69
CA GLY A 188 1.80 1.98 16.16
C GLY A 188 2.19 3.36 16.66
N SER A 189 2.85 3.41 17.81
CA SER A 189 3.47 4.62 18.35
C SER A 189 4.98 4.54 18.12
N TYR A 190 5.54 5.56 17.48
CA TYR A 190 6.96 5.62 17.11
C TYR A 190 7.64 6.83 17.74
N ASN A 191 8.85 6.61 18.26
CA ASN A 191 9.68 7.65 18.84
C ASN A 191 11.15 7.48 18.42
N PHE A 192 11.91 8.56 18.49
CA PHE A 192 13.34 8.51 18.27
C PHE A 192 14.02 7.79 19.44
N ASP A 193 14.90 6.83 19.11
CA ASP A 193 15.81 6.24 20.07
C ASP A 193 17.04 7.14 20.32
N ALA A 194 17.98 6.65 21.12
CA ALA A 194 19.19 7.40 21.48
C ALA A 194 20.11 7.69 20.29
N ASP A 195 20.05 6.87 19.23
CA ASP A 195 20.85 7.01 18.01
C ASP A 195 20.13 7.86 16.95
N GLY A 196 18.92 8.32 17.25
CA GLY A 196 18.10 9.15 16.37
C GLY A 196 17.29 8.35 15.35
N ALA A 197 17.21 7.02 15.48
CA ALA A 197 16.36 6.20 14.64
C ALA A 197 14.90 6.25 15.14
N LEU A 198 13.95 6.36 14.22
CA LEU A 198 12.52 6.36 14.53
C LEU A 198 12.04 4.91 14.63
N VAL A 199 11.79 4.45 15.86
CA VAL A 199 11.48 3.06 16.18
C VAL A 199 10.12 2.93 16.84
N ARG A 200 9.49 1.76 16.69
CA ARG A 200 8.20 1.44 17.32
C ARG A 200 8.39 1.30 18.84
N THR A 201 7.75 2.16 19.62
CA THR A 201 7.76 2.10 21.10
C THR A 201 6.44 1.64 21.69
N GLY A 202 5.36 1.66 20.91
CA GLY A 202 4.04 1.20 21.32
C GLY A 202 3.28 0.57 20.17
N SER A 203 2.36 -0.34 20.47
CA SER A 203 1.55 -1.02 19.47
C SER A 203 0.28 -1.56 20.10
N ILE A 204 -0.88 -1.14 19.58
CA ILE A 204 -2.19 -1.60 20.03
C ILE A 204 -2.96 -2.12 18.83
N GLU A 205 -3.54 -3.31 18.93
CA GLU A 205 -4.55 -3.78 17.98
C GLU A 205 -5.94 -3.44 18.48
N THR A 206 -6.78 -2.92 17.60
CA THR A 206 -8.15 -2.53 17.92
C THR A 206 -9.11 -2.77 16.76
N ASP A 207 -10.40 -2.86 17.08
CA ASP A 207 -11.48 -2.94 16.11
C ASP A 207 -12.02 -1.53 15.89
N VAL A 208 -12.09 -1.06 14.64
CA VAL A 208 -12.70 0.23 14.27
C VAL A 208 -14.05 -0.08 13.61
N ALA A 209 -15.12 0.45 14.17
CA ALA A 209 -16.47 0.24 13.70
C ALA A 209 -17.28 1.54 13.77
N GLY A 210 -18.06 1.80 12.73
CA GLY A 210 -18.76 3.06 12.58
C GLY A 210 -17.84 4.19 12.11
N ALA A 211 -18.36 5.42 12.17
CA ALA A 211 -17.70 6.61 11.65
C ALA A 211 -16.59 7.12 12.59
N ALA A 212 -16.68 6.82 13.89
CA ALA A 212 -15.70 7.20 14.89
C ALA A 212 -15.56 6.08 15.92
N THR A 213 -14.32 5.76 16.31
CA THR A 213 -14.03 4.76 17.35
C THR A 213 -12.92 5.26 18.26
N ASP A 214 -13.21 5.36 19.55
CA ASP A 214 -12.22 5.74 20.56
C ASP A 214 -11.22 4.61 20.80
N VAL A 215 -9.95 4.98 21.00
CA VAL A 215 -8.84 4.08 21.34
C VAL A 215 -8.35 4.44 22.75
N PRO A 216 -9.08 4.02 23.80
CA PRO A 216 -8.83 4.46 25.18
C PRO A 216 -7.44 4.06 25.69
N GLU A 217 -6.81 3.02 25.14
CA GLU A 217 -5.46 2.57 25.51
C GLU A 217 -4.37 3.60 25.20
N LEU A 218 -4.62 4.52 24.26
CA LEU A 218 -3.71 5.62 23.92
C LEU A 218 -3.91 6.86 24.78
N ALA A 219 -5.08 7.01 25.42
CA ALA A 219 -5.36 8.16 26.26
C ALA A 219 -4.45 8.16 27.50
N GLY A 220 -3.88 9.32 27.83
CA GLY A 220 -2.93 9.49 28.93
C GLY A 220 -1.50 9.01 28.63
N GLN A 221 -1.24 8.46 27.44
CA GLN A 221 0.12 8.11 27.02
C GLN A 221 0.89 9.35 26.53
N PRO A 222 2.23 9.37 26.63
CA PRO A 222 3.03 10.39 25.97
C PRO A 222 2.73 10.45 24.46
N GLN A 223 2.59 11.65 23.91
CA GLN A 223 2.39 11.84 22.48
C GLN A 223 3.63 11.34 21.72
N PRO A 224 3.49 10.33 20.83
CA PRO A 224 4.62 9.85 20.06
C PRO A 224 5.01 10.85 18.96
N ALA A 225 6.23 10.75 18.45
CA ALA A 225 6.64 11.51 17.27
C ALA A 225 5.82 11.12 16.03
N LEU A 226 5.42 9.85 15.92
CA LEU A 226 4.54 9.35 14.85
C LEU A 226 3.52 8.35 15.43
N LEU A 227 2.24 8.59 15.16
CA LEU A 227 1.14 7.66 15.38
C LEU A 227 0.68 7.09 14.03
N LEU A 228 1.05 5.84 13.75
CA LEU A 228 0.76 5.18 12.48
C LEU A 228 -0.49 4.29 12.60
N VAL A 229 -1.61 4.73 12.04
CA VAL A 229 -2.81 3.90 11.88
C VAL A 229 -2.60 2.86 10.80
N ASN A 230 -3.18 1.68 11.00
CA ASN A 230 -3.02 0.52 10.13
C ASN A 230 -1.56 0.07 9.97
N ASP A 231 -0.82 0.19 11.07
CA ASP A 231 0.51 -0.38 11.16
C ASP A 231 0.47 -1.90 10.92
N ALA A 232 1.56 -2.46 10.39
CA ALA A 232 1.64 -3.82 9.85
C ALA A 232 0.69 -4.12 8.67
N ASP A 233 0.00 -3.10 8.13
CA ASP A 233 -0.83 -3.19 6.93
C ASP A 233 -1.96 -4.24 7.03
N LEU A 234 -2.66 -4.29 8.16
CA LEU A 234 -3.67 -5.32 8.42
C LEU A 234 -4.99 -5.10 7.66
N THR A 235 -5.32 -3.84 7.34
CA THR A 235 -6.59 -3.48 6.70
C THR A 235 -6.42 -2.82 5.34
N TYR A 236 -7.46 -2.86 4.50
CA TYR A 236 -7.51 -2.14 3.22
C TYR A 236 -8.14 -0.76 3.41
N ALA A 237 -7.31 0.26 3.58
CA ALA A 237 -7.74 1.64 3.80
C ALA A 237 -6.64 2.64 3.43
N LYS A 238 -7.03 3.83 2.99
CA LYS A 238 -6.13 4.99 2.90
C LYS A 238 -5.96 5.58 4.30
N VAL A 239 -4.72 5.78 4.72
CA VAL A 239 -4.42 6.41 6.02
C VAL A 239 -4.10 7.88 5.78
N ARG A 240 -4.69 8.75 6.60
CA ARG A 240 -4.31 10.16 6.73
C ARG A 240 -3.52 10.32 8.02
N LEU A 241 -2.28 10.77 7.89
CA LEU A 241 -1.45 11.12 9.03
C LEU A 241 -2.05 12.36 9.69
N ASP A 242 -2.09 12.38 11.02
CA ASP A 242 -2.37 13.61 11.76
C ASP A 242 -1.22 14.61 11.55
N PRO A 243 -1.44 15.91 11.82
CA PRO A 243 -0.43 16.95 11.53
C PRO A 243 0.95 16.72 12.17
N VAL A 244 1.01 16.14 13.38
CA VAL A 244 2.28 15.87 14.07
C VAL A 244 3.00 14.70 13.38
N SER A 245 2.26 13.62 13.12
CA SER A 245 2.80 12.46 12.40
C SER A 245 3.25 12.80 10.99
N GLU A 246 2.49 13.62 10.25
CA GLU A 246 2.87 14.05 8.91
C GLU A 246 4.15 14.88 8.92
N ALA A 247 4.28 15.83 9.86
CA ALA A 247 5.49 16.63 10.01
C ALA A 247 6.72 15.75 10.29
N THR A 248 6.62 14.83 11.26
CA THR A 248 7.69 13.88 11.57
C THR A 248 8.08 13.04 10.36
N VAL A 249 7.11 12.51 9.62
CA VAL A 249 7.39 11.70 8.41
C VAL A 249 8.11 12.55 7.36
N LEU A 250 7.76 13.80 7.17
CA LEU A 250 8.39 14.66 6.16
C LEU A 250 9.76 15.23 6.56
N GLU A 251 10.14 15.08 7.83
CA GLU A 251 11.44 15.52 8.34
C GLU A 251 12.39 14.34 8.62
N SER A 252 11.88 13.11 8.69
CA SER A 252 12.64 11.97 9.23
C SER A 252 12.23 10.61 8.64
N LEU A 253 11.71 10.57 7.41
CA LEU A 253 11.27 9.33 6.77
C LEU A 253 12.39 8.28 6.69
N ASP A 254 13.61 8.72 6.37
CA ASP A 254 14.82 7.89 6.29
C ASP A 254 15.24 7.28 7.63
N ARG A 255 14.74 7.82 8.74
CA ARG A 255 15.03 7.33 10.11
C ARG A 255 14.06 6.23 10.54
N ILE A 256 12.97 5.98 9.81
CA ILE A 256 12.04 4.88 10.10
C ILE A 256 12.73 3.55 9.77
N THR A 257 13.03 2.76 10.79
CA THR A 257 13.79 1.50 10.65
C THR A 257 12.93 0.35 10.13
N ASP A 258 11.67 0.28 10.54
CA ASP A 258 10.73 -0.76 10.11
C ASP A 258 10.34 -0.54 8.63
N PRO A 259 10.64 -1.50 7.73
CA PRO A 259 10.41 -1.33 6.30
C PRO A 259 8.92 -1.28 5.93
N MET A 260 8.04 -1.94 6.71
CA MET A 260 6.60 -1.87 6.50
C MET A 260 6.06 -0.51 6.93
N ALA A 261 6.44 0.00 8.10
CA ALA A 261 6.04 1.32 8.57
C ALA A 261 6.48 2.41 7.57
N ARG A 262 7.72 2.34 7.08
CA ARG A 262 8.24 3.28 6.09
C ARG A 262 7.46 3.25 4.77
N ALA A 263 7.15 2.05 4.27
CA ALA A 263 6.29 1.85 3.11
C ALA A 263 4.88 2.43 3.28
N LEU A 264 4.28 2.26 4.47
CA LEU A 264 2.97 2.81 4.78
C LEU A 264 3.01 4.35 4.86
N CYS A 265 4.07 4.93 5.40
CA CYS A 265 4.29 6.39 5.36
C CYS A 265 4.41 6.92 3.92
N TRP A 266 5.18 6.26 3.06
CA TRP A 266 5.23 6.61 1.62
C TRP A 266 3.86 6.54 0.96
N THR A 267 3.10 5.49 1.26
CA THR A 267 1.75 5.28 0.73
C THR A 267 0.78 6.35 1.24
N ALA A 268 0.88 6.76 2.50
CA ALA A 268 0.06 7.82 3.07
C ALA A 268 0.34 9.18 2.39
N LEU A 269 1.61 9.56 2.23
CA LEU A 269 2.00 10.79 1.55
C LEU A 269 1.53 10.80 0.08
N TRP A 270 1.69 9.67 -0.63
CA TRP A 270 1.23 9.54 -2.01
C TRP A 270 -0.28 9.67 -2.13
N ASN A 271 -1.04 8.98 -1.26
CA ASN A 271 -2.49 9.06 -1.27
C ASN A 271 -2.98 10.48 -0.95
N SER A 272 -2.33 11.21 -0.04
CA SER A 272 -2.68 12.60 0.25
C SER A 272 -2.40 13.53 -0.95
N ALA A 273 -1.29 13.33 -1.66
CA ALA A 273 -1.00 14.08 -2.89
C ALA A 273 -1.99 13.76 -4.01
N ARG A 274 -2.32 12.47 -4.20
CA ARG A 274 -3.23 12.00 -5.24
C ARG A 274 -4.66 12.47 -5.03
N ASP A 275 -5.11 12.52 -3.78
CA ASP A 275 -6.46 12.94 -3.41
C ASP A 275 -6.58 14.47 -3.21
N ALA A 276 -5.53 15.22 -3.55
CA ALA A 276 -5.44 16.67 -3.42
C ALA A 276 -5.58 17.23 -1.99
N GLU A 277 -5.33 16.41 -0.98
CA GLU A 277 -5.25 16.80 0.43
C GLU A 277 -3.91 17.51 0.73
N SER A 278 -2.86 17.16 0.00
CA SER A 278 -1.53 17.77 0.12
C SER A 278 -0.99 18.16 -1.25
N ALA A 279 -0.13 19.18 -1.30
CA ALA A 279 0.47 19.62 -2.54
C ALA A 279 1.36 18.51 -3.12
N ALA A 280 1.18 18.18 -4.40
CA ALA A 280 1.99 17.17 -5.08
C ALA A 280 3.51 17.43 -5.01
N SER A 281 3.92 18.70 -4.98
CA SER A 281 5.34 19.07 -4.82
C SER A 281 5.92 18.60 -3.49
N ARG A 282 5.13 18.57 -2.41
CA ARG A 282 5.57 18.10 -1.09
C ARG A 282 5.90 16.61 -1.09
N TYR A 283 5.15 15.82 -1.85
CA TYR A 283 5.49 14.41 -2.09
C TYR A 283 6.79 14.27 -2.89
N VAL A 284 6.96 15.05 -3.96
CA VAL A 284 8.21 15.03 -4.76
C VAL A 284 9.41 15.44 -3.92
N GLU A 285 9.28 16.49 -3.10
CA GLU A 285 10.30 16.95 -2.15
C GLU A 285 10.70 15.83 -1.17
N ALA A 286 9.71 15.12 -0.60
CA ALA A 286 9.98 13.96 0.25
C ALA A 286 10.75 12.86 -0.50
N VAL A 287 10.32 12.50 -1.72
CA VAL A 287 11.03 11.50 -2.55
C VAL A 287 12.46 11.93 -2.87
N THR A 288 12.69 13.20 -3.21
CA THR A 288 14.05 13.70 -3.46
C THR A 288 14.93 13.70 -2.21
N SER A 289 14.34 13.92 -1.04
CA SER A 289 15.08 14.01 0.23
C SER A 289 15.40 12.65 0.82
N PHE A 290 14.43 11.72 0.80
CA PHE A 290 14.53 10.45 1.53
C PHE A 290 14.56 9.21 0.64
N GLY A 291 14.18 9.32 -0.65
CA GLY A 291 14.35 8.26 -1.63
C GLY A 291 15.78 7.69 -1.72
N PRO A 292 16.85 8.51 -1.59
CA PRO A 292 18.23 8.00 -1.56
C PRO A 292 18.50 6.96 -0.46
N SER A 293 17.80 7.06 0.68
CA SER A 293 17.97 6.18 1.84
C SER A 293 17.04 4.97 1.82
N GLU A 294 16.13 4.85 0.84
CA GLU A 294 15.19 3.74 0.78
C GLU A 294 15.93 2.43 0.43
N THR A 295 15.95 1.49 1.36
CA THR A 295 16.66 0.21 1.20
C THR A 295 15.90 -0.79 0.33
N GLY A 296 14.57 -0.72 0.29
CA GLY A 296 13.74 -1.60 -0.52
C GLY A 296 13.65 -1.13 -1.96
N VAL A 297 14.35 -1.79 -2.90
CA VAL A 297 14.32 -1.42 -4.33
C VAL A 297 12.90 -1.39 -4.91
N GLY A 298 12.03 -2.31 -4.49
CA GLY A 298 10.63 -2.34 -4.92
C GLY A 298 9.83 -1.10 -4.49
N VAL A 299 10.15 -0.56 -3.30
CA VAL A 299 9.57 0.68 -2.77
C VAL A 299 10.14 1.88 -3.51
N LEU A 300 11.47 1.94 -3.68
CA LEU A 300 12.15 3.01 -4.40
C LEU A 300 11.59 3.19 -5.81
N LEU A 301 11.46 2.09 -6.57
CA LEU A 301 10.89 2.14 -7.93
C LEU A 301 9.47 2.73 -7.93
N ASN A 302 8.64 2.35 -6.95
CA ASN A 302 7.27 2.84 -6.85
C ASN A 302 7.21 4.35 -6.52
N ILE A 303 7.99 4.80 -5.54
CA ILE A 303 7.96 6.22 -5.15
C ILE A 303 8.53 7.14 -6.24
N LEU A 304 9.49 6.66 -7.05
CA LEU A 304 10.03 7.41 -8.19
C LEU A 304 9.02 7.52 -9.35
N GLU A 305 8.26 6.46 -9.61
CA GLU A 305 7.16 6.46 -10.58
C GLU A 305 6.02 7.39 -10.14
N ASN A 306 5.63 7.32 -8.87
CA ASN A 306 4.65 8.22 -8.27
C ASN A 306 5.13 9.68 -8.31
N ALA A 307 6.41 9.94 -8.03
CA ALA A 307 6.97 11.30 -8.10
C ALA A 307 6.93 11.84 -9.54
N SER A 308 7.28 11.02 -10.53
CA SER A 308 7.17 11.39 -11.94
C SER A 308 5.71 11.72 -12.32
N THR A 309 4.75 10.94 -11.82
CA THR A 309 3.32 11.22 -11.98
C THR A 309 2.91 12.52 -11.28
N ALA A 310 3.39 12.75 -10.05
CA ALA A 310 3.12 13.97 -9.28
C ALA A 310 3.62 15.22 -9.99
N VAL A 311 4.83 15.17 -10.56
CA VAL A 311 5.40 16.27 -11.35
C VAL A 311 4.53 16.54 -12.59
N GLU A 312 4.27 15.53 -13.42
CA GLU A 312 3.69 15.76 -14.73
C GLU A 312 2.17 15.93 -14.71
N ARG A 313 1.46 15.27 -13.80
CA ARG A 313 0.00 15.24 -13.78
C ARG A 313 -0.62 16.09 -12.68
N TYR A 314 0.02 16.22 -11.52
CA TYR A 314 -0.62 16.82 -10.34
C TYR A 314 -0.05 18.19 -9.95
N THR A 315 1.21 18.47 -10.32
CA THR A 315 1.82 19.77 -10.04
C THR A 315 1.24 20.84 -10.98
N PRO A 316 0.80 22.01 -10.46
CA PRO A 316 0.32 23.13 -11.28
C PRO A 316 1.37 23.58 -12.30
N GLN A 317 0.91 23.98 -13.49
CA GLN A 317 1.80 24.36 -14.60
C GLN A 317 2.81 25.44 -14.20
N SER A 318 2.42 26.40 -13.37
CA SER A 318 3.28 27.50 -12.90
C SER A 318 4.46 27.06 -12.02
N ARG A 319 4.42 25.86 -11.44
CA ARG A 319 5.49 25.30 -10.60
C ARG A 319 6.18 24.08 -11.19
N ARG A 320 5.57 23.46 -12.21
CA ARG A 320 6.01 22.17 -12.75
C ARG A 320 7.46 22.17 -13.20
N GLU A 321 7.91 23.21 -13.89
CA GLU A 321 9.29 23.31 -14.37
C GLU A 321 10.30 23.29 -13.21
N ALA A 322 10.05 24.08 -12.16
CA ALA A 322 10.92 24.11 -10.98
C ALA A 322 10.95 22.77 -10.24
N VAL A 323 9.79 22.15 -10.01
CA VAL A 323 9.70 20.85 -9.33
C VAL A 323 10.36 19.74 -10.16
N ARG A 324 10.14 19.73 -11.49
CA ARG A 324 10.79 18.80 -12.42
C ARG A 324 12.31 18.95 -12.39
N GLY A 325 12.81 20.18 -12.48
CA GLY A 325 14.25 20.46 -12.47
C GLY A 325 14.91 19.96 -11.18
N ALA A 326 14.27 20.16 -10.03
CA ALA A 326 14.75 19.65 -8.75
C ALA A 326 14.76 18.11 -8.71
N PHE A 327 13.68 17.46 -9.17
CA PHE A 327 13.59 16.00 -9.23
C PHE A 327 14.62 15.39 -10.19
N LEU A 328 14.81 16.02 -11.36
CA LEU A 328 15.81 15.62 -12.36
C LEU A 328 17.23 15.72 -11.80
N ALA A 329 17.57 16.85 -11.14
CA ALA A 329 18.87 17.05 -10.53
C ALA A 329 19.14 16.02 -9.41
N ALA A 330 18.12 15.69 -8.61
CA ALA A 330 18.23 14.66 -7.59
C ALA A 330 18.50 13.28 -8.20
N ALA A 331 17.75 12.89 -9.24
CA ALA A 331 17.97 11.61 -9.92
C ALA A 331 19.38 11.50 -10.52
N ASP A 332 19.89 12.59 -11.09
CA ASP A 332 21.25 12.62 -11.64
C ASP A 332 22.34 12.49 -10.57
N ALA A 333 22.19 13.23 -9.47
CA ALA A 333 23.11 13.15 -8.35
C ALA A 333 23.14 11.73 -7.77
N GLN A 334 21.98 11.12 -7.57
CA GLN A 334 21.89 9.78 -6.99
C GLN A 334 22.38 8.67 -7.91
N LEU A 335 22.29 8.84 -9.23
CA LEU A 335 22.94 7.93 -10.18
C LEU A 335 24.45 7.79 -9.93
N GLY A 336 25.11 8.89 -9.54
CA GLY A 336 26.54 8.90 -9.22
C GLY A 336 26.88 8.43 -7.80
N ILE A 337 25.94 8.50 -6.85
CA ILE A 337 26.14 8.16 -5.44
C ILE A 337 25.79 6.70 -5.14
N ALA A 338 24.76 6.17 -5.80
CA ALA A 338 24.28 4.81 -5.59
C ALA A 338 25.40 3.77 -5.78
N ALA A 339 25.33 2.68 -5.01
CA ALA A 339 26.32 1.62 -5.07
C ALA A 339 26.51 1.10 -6.52
N PRO A 340 27.73 1.08 -7.07
CA PRO A 340 27.99 0.64 -8.44
C PRO A 340 27.41 -0.75 -8.73
N GLY A 341 26.64 -0.88 -9.80
CA GLY A 341 26.03 -2.15 -10.23
C GLY A 341 24.82 -2.60 -9.41
N SER A 342 24.32 -1.77 -8.49
CA SER A 342 23.12 -2.05 -7.71
C SER A 342 21.83 -1.78 -8.48
N ASP A 343 20.74 -2.43 -8.06
CA ASP A 343 19.41 -2.13 -8.60
C ASP A 343 18.97 -0.69 -8.30
N HIS A 344 19.42 -0.10 -7.18
CA HIS A 344 19.20 1.32 -6.86
C HIS A 344 19.85 2.23 -7.90
N GLN A 345 21.08 1.93 -8.31
CA GLN A 345 21.75 2.70 -9.37
C GLN A 345 20.96 2.62 -10.69
N LEU A 346 20.45 1.45 -11.04
CA LEU A 346 19.61 1.26 -12.22
C LEU A 346 18.26 2.00 -12.10
N ALA A 347 17.65 2.01 -10.91
CA ALA A 347 16.41 2.75 -10.65
C ALA A 347 16.60 4.25 -10.91
N TRP A 348 17.66 4.86 -10.35
CA TRP A 348 18.00 6.27 -10.58
C TRP A 348 18.33 6.55 -12.05
N ALA A 349 19.03 5.65 -12.74
CA ALA A 349 19.31 5.79 -14.17
C ALA A 349 18.02 5.83 -15.02
N ARG A 350 17.07 4.94 -14.74
CA ARG A 350 15.76 4.90 -15.43
C ARG A 350 14.93 6.13 -15.12
N THR A 351 14.93 6.61 -13.88
CA THR A 351 14.25 7.85 -13.49
C THR A 351 14.86 9.08 -14.17
N LEU A 352 16.18 9.17 -14.21
CA LEU A 352 16.90 10.22 -14.94
C LEU A 352 16.48 10.26 -16.41
N ALA A 353 16.44 9.09 -17.06
CA ALA A 353 16.00 8.98 -18.45
C ALA A 353 14.53 9.40 -18.64
N ALA A 354 13.63 9.00 -17.74
CA ALA A 354 12.22 9.36 -17.81
C ALA A 354 11.99 10.88 -17.61
N ALA A 355 12.58 11.47 -16.56
CA ALA A 355 12.43 12.89 -16.23
C ALA A 355 13.01 13.80 -17.33
N SER A 356 14.10 13.37 -17.97
CA SER A 356 14.77 14.14 -19.03
C SER A 356 13.94 14.30 -20.32
N ARG A 357 12.88 13.50 -20.51
CA ARG A 357 11.95 13.67 -21.64
C ARG A 357 11.27 15.04 -21.67
N HIS A 358 11.22 15.70 -20.53
CA HIS A 358 10.50 16.95 -20.32
C HIS A 358 11.41 18.12 -19.93
N ASP A 359 12.74 17.90 -19.89
CA ASP A 359 13.74 18.91 -19.53
C ASP A 359 15.10 18.59 -20.18
N ALA A 360 15.62 19.54 -20.96
CA ALA A 360 16.85 19.37 -21.73
C ALA A 360 18.14 19.69 -20.94
N ALA A 361 18.05 20.08 -19.66
CA ALA A 361 19.20 20.53 -18.86
C ALA A 361 20.34 19.51 -18.79
N LEU A 362 20.03 18.21 -18.82
CA LEU A 362 21.03 17.13 -18.75
C LEU A 362 21.29 16.43 -20.10
N LEU A 363 20.80 16.98 -21.22
CA LEU A 363 20.96 16.36 -22.55
C LEU A 363 22.42 16.03 -22.93
N PRO A 364 23.43 16.90 -22.68
CA PRO A 364 24.83 16.56 -22.95
C PRO A 364 25.30 15.34 -22.17
N ARG A 365 24.85 15.20 -20.92
CA ARG A 365 25.21 14.08 -20.05
C ARG A 365 24.59 12.77 -20.55
N LEU A 366 23.31 12.79 -20.95
CA LEU A 366 22.64 11.60 -21.50
C LEU A 366 23.27 11.13 -22.81
N ARG A 367 23.62 12.08 -23.70
CA ARG A 367 24.38 11.78 -24.92
C ARG A 367 25.73 11.13 -24.59
N GLY A 368 26.42 11.67 -23.59
CA GLY A 368 27.68 11.11 -23.12
C GLY A 368 27.55 9.69 -22.57
N LEU A 369 26.46 9.37 -21.88
CA LEU A 369 26.17 8.00 -21.43
C LEU A 369 25.88 7.06 -22.62
N LEU A 370 25.21 7.57 -23.67
CA LEU A 370 24.85 6.79 -24.87
C LEU A 370 26.04 6.52 -25.79
N ASP A 371 26.95 7.48 -25.96
CA ASP A 371 28.13 7.37 -26.83
C ASP A 371 29.39 6.88 -26.08
N GLY A 372 29.33 6.80 -24.75
CA GLY A 372 30.40 6.31 -23.90
C GLY A 372 31.44 7.37 -23.50
N THR A 373 31.24 8.64 -23.83
CA THR A 373 32.11 9.75 -23.38
C THR A 373 31.92 10.12 -21.91
N VAL A 374 30.76 9.77 -21.33
CA VAL A 374 30.50 9.84 -19.88
C VAL A 374 30.29 8.42 -19.37
N VAL A 375 31.07 8.03 -18.36
CA VAL A 375 31.00 6.70 -17.74
C VAL A 375 30.59 6.83 -16.29
N VAL A 376 29.53 6.11 -15.89
CA VAL A 376 29.15 5.93 -14.49
C VAL A 376 29.57 4.53 -14.07
N GLY A 377 30.45 4.44 -13.07
CA GLY A 377 30.97 3.16 -12.61
C GLY A 377 29.86 2.19 -12.19
N GLY A 378 29.90 0.96 -12.70
CA GLY A 378 28.91 -0.09 -12.41
C GLY A 378 27.61 -0.02 -13.22
N LEU A 379 27.34 1.08 -13.93
CA LEU A 379 26.14 1.21 -14.75
C LEU A 379 26.34 0.55 -16.12
N ALA A 380 25.64 -0.55 -16.37
CA ALA A 380 25.54 -1.13 -17.70
C ALA A 380 24.52 -0.36 -18.55
N VAL A 381 24.98 0.36 -19.57
CA VAL A 381 24.11 1.05 -20.54
C VAL A 381 23.70 0.05 -21.63
N ASP A 382 22.89 -0.92 -21.23
CA ASP A 382 22.38 -2.00 -22.09
C ASP A 382 21.31 -1.53 -23.09
N ALA A 383 20.79 -2.44 -23.92
CA ALA A 383 19.84 -2.09 -24.97
C ALA A 383 18.56 -1.42 -24.42
N GLU A 384 18.09 -1.82 -23.24
CA GLU A 384 16.88 -1.26 -22.62
C GLU A 384 17.15 0.15 -22.08
N LEU A 385 18.24 0.34 -21.33
CA LEU A 385 18.59 1.65 -20.80
C LEU A 385 18.92 2.64 -21.94
N ARG A 386 19.60 2.19 -22.99
CA ARG A 386 19.83 3.00 -24.21
C ARG A 386 18.53 3.47 -24.84
N TRP A 387 17.53 2.59 -24.93
CA TRP A 387 16.22 2.96 -25.45
C TRP A 387 15.52 4.00 -24.58
N ASN A 388 15.61 3.85 -23.26
CA ASN A 388 15.02 4.81 -22.32
C ASN A 388 15.67 6.19 -22.39
N LEU A 389 17.00 6.24 -22.59
CA LEU A 389 17.80 7.46 -22.77
C LEU A 389 17.66 8.10 -24.15
N TRP A 390 17.09 7.39 -25.12
CA TRP A 390 16.85 7.92 -26.47
C TRP A 390 15.64 8.86 -26.44
N HIS A 391 15.90 10.15 -26.65
CA HIS A 391 14.91 11.22 -26.77
C HIS A 391 14.77 11.69 -28.21
#